data_AF-A0A4D7BZX0-F1
#
_entry.id   AF-A0A4D7BZX0-F1
#
_cell.length_a   1.000
_cell.length_b   1.000
_cell.length_c   1.000
_cell.angle_alpha   90.00
_cell.angle_beta   90.00
_cell.angle_gamma   90.00
#
_symmetry.space_group_name_H-M   'P 1'
#
loop_
_entity.id
_entity.type
_entity.pdbx_description
1 polymer ?
#
loop_
_entity_poly.entity_id
_entity_poly.type
_entity_poly.pdbx_seq_one_letter_code
_entity_poly.pdbx_strand_id
1 'polypeptide(L)'
;MSSLTVRCWGARGTFPSPGIRFSRYGGDTMCFEVLAGDRRLILDAGTGIKALGDAMDGRETHILLSHGHIDHVVGLTQFAPFWQAGRPIVLWVPEGPPGAAAHLLLEPPLFPVALAEMPASIRVVQYAPDAPCLSQVAFACALFRSIIRVVPTGSG
;
A
#
# COMPACT_ATOMS: atom_id res chain seq x y z
N MET A 1 -2.09 9.23 -24.16
CA MET A 1 -2.37 9.61 -22.76
C MET A 1 -2.13 8.39 -21.90
N SER A 2 -1.28 8.47 -20.88
CA SER A 2 -1.11 7.38 -19.90
C SER A 2 -2.40 7.26 -19.09
N SER A 3 -3.05 6.09 -19.15
CA SER A 3 -4.30 5.83 -18.42
C SER A 3 -4.06 5.81 -16.91
N LEU A 4 -4.91 6.51 -16.16
CA LEU A 4 -5.01 6.38 -14.71
C LEU A 4 -6.08 5.34 -14.39
N THR A 5 -5.76 4.34 -13.58
CA THR A 5 -6.72 3.32 -13.12
C THR A 5 -6.66 3.22 -11.61
N VAL A 6 -7.84 3.19 -10.99
CA VAL A 6 -7.98 2.92 -9.55
C VAL A 6 -8.77 1.62 -9.41
N ARG A 7 -8.24 0.68 -8.62
CA ARG A 7 -8.93 -0.58 -8.29
C ARG A 7 -9.09 -0.70 -6.79
N CYS A 8 -10.29 -1.05 -6.38
CA CYS A 8 -10.59 -1.41 -5.00
C CYS A 8 -10.34 -2.91 -4.81
N TRP A 9 -9.44 -3.26 -3.90
CA TRP A 9 -9.15 -4.64 -3.50
C TRP A 9 -9.75 -4.97 -2.12
N GLY A 10 -10.12 -3.95 -1.35
CA GLY A 10 -10.89 -4.07 -0.13
C GLY A 10 -11.40 -2.71 0.34
N ALA A 11 -12.61 -2.68 0.88
CA ALA A 11 -13.31 -1.46 1.31
C ALA A 11 -14.01 -1.62 2.67
N ARG A 12 -13.80 -2.73 3.36
CA ARG A 12 -14.30 -2.90 4.74
C ARG A 12 -13.42 -2.12 5.70
N GLY A 13 -14.06 -1.49 6.69
CA GLY A 13 -13.36 -0.98 7.87
C GLY A 13 -13.25 -2.05 8.94
N THR A 14 -12.30 -1.86 9.85
CA THR A 14 -12.12 -2.56 11.13
C THR A 14 -11.80 -4.06 11.05
N PHE A 15 -12.60 -4.86 10.33
CA PHE A 15 -12.43 -6.32 10.29
C PHE A 15 -12.93 -6.92 8.97
N PRO A 16 -12.23 -7.93 8.43
CA PRO A 16 -12.69 -8.61 7.23
C PRO A 16 -14.01 -9.35 7.49
N SER A 17 -14.93 -9.29 6.54
CA SER A 17 -16.24 -9.95 6.60
C SER A 17 -16.36 -10.99 5.48
N PRO A 18 -15.73 -12.18 5.61
CA PRO A 18 -15.76 -13.20 4.57
C PRO A 18 -17.14 -13.84 4.43
N GLY A 19 -17.43 -14.39 3.26
CA GLY A 19 -18.59 -15.23 3.00
C GLY A 19 -19.56 -14.66 1.95
N ILE A 20 -20.43 -15.54 1.45
CA ILE A 20 -21.33 -15.25 0.31
C ILE A 20 -22.24 -14.04 0.56
N ARG A 21 -22.63 -13.80 1.81
CA ARG A 21 -23.45 -12.64 2.22
C ARG A 21 -22.79 -11.29 1.91
N PHE A 22 -21.46 -11.25 1.77
CA PHE A 22 -20.69 -10.03 1.51
C PHE A 22 -20.14 -9.95 0.08
N SER A 23 -20.47 -10.93 -0.79
CA SER A 23 -19.96 -11.06 -2.16
C SER A 23 -20.21 -9.84 -3.07
N ARG A 24 -21.29 -9.07 -2.85
CA ARG A 24 -21.60 -7.88 -3.67
C ARG A 24 -20.51 -6.81 -3.61
N TYR A 25 -19.88 -6.63 -2.45
CA TYR A 25 -18.90 -5.56 -2.20
C TYR A 25 -17.54 -6.08 -1.70
N GLY A 26 -17.41 -7.39 -1.49
CA GLY A 26 -16.22 -8.01 -0.90
C GLY A 26 -16.23 -8.01 0.64
N GLY A 27 -15.37 -8.87 1.18
CA GLY A 27 -15.13 -9.04 2.61
C GLY A 27 -13.83 -8.39 3.08
N ASP A 28 -12.97 -7.96 2.17
CA ASP A 28 -11.63 -7.51 2.51
C ASP A 28 -11.58 -6.05 3.01
N THR A 29 -10.64 -5.80 3.91
CA THR A 29 -10.36 -4.48 4.49
C THR A 29 -9.54 -3.60 3.55
N MET A 30 -9.59 -2.29 3.83
CA MET A 30 -8.99 -1.20 3.05
C MET A 30 -7.72 -1.56 2.28
N CYS A 31 -7.84 -1.59 0.95
CA CYS A 31 -6.71 -1.69 0.03
C CYS A 31 -7.12 -1.18 -1.36
N PHE A 32 -6.42 -0.18 -1.88
CA PHE A 32 -6.63 0.36 -3.22
C PHE A 32 -5.35 0.35 -4.03
N GLU A 33 -5.43 -0.07 -5.30
CA GLU A 33 -4.33 0.05 -6.25
C GLU A 33 -4.59 1.25 -7.16
N VAL A 34 -3.60 2.11 -7.32
CA VAL A 34 -3.57 3.19 -8.30
C VAL A 34 -2.45 2.92 -9.31
N LEU A 35 -2.82 2.76 -10.56
CA LEU A 35 -1.90 2.59 -11.69
C LEU A 35 -1.90 3.83 -12.57
N ALA A 36 -0.72 4.36 -12.85
CA ALA A 36 -0.52 5.46 -13.78
C ALA A 36 0.70 5.17 -14.67
N GLY A 37 0.45 4.61 -15.85
CA GLY A 37 1.53 4.11 -16.71
C GLY A 37 2.25 2.91 -16.09
N ASP A 38 3.57 3.04 -15.90
CA ASP A 38 4.43 2.03 -15.27
C ASP A 38 4.47 2.15 -13.73
N ARG A 39 3.80 3.14 -13.15
CA ARG A 39 3.82 3.44 -11.72
C ARG A 39 2.67 2.74 -10.99
N ARG A 40 2.97 2.16 -9.83
CA ARG A 40 1.99 1.57 -8.91
C ARG A 40 2.10 2.19 -7.52
N LEU A 41 0.96 2.68 -7.03
CA LEU A 41 0.75 3.04 -5.63
C LEU A 41 -0.34 2.14 -5.04
N ILE A 42 -0.09 1.61 -3.86
CA ILE A 42 -1.08 0.91 -3.04
C ILE A 42 -1.40 1.83 -1.87
N LEU A 43 -2.69 2.10 -1.65
CA LEU A 43 -3.18 2.86 -0.50
C LEU A 43 -3.74 1.87 0.51
N ASP A 44 -3.11 1.83 1.68
CA ASP A 44 -3.32 0.86 2.76
C ASP A 44 -3.09 -0.61 2.37
N ALA A 45 -2.64 -1.36 3.36
CA ALA A 45 -2.31 -2.77 3.25
C ALA A 45 -3.22 -3.61 4.17
N GLY A 46 -4.53 -3.35 4.10
CA GLY A 46 -5.53 -4.24 4.67
C GLY A 46 -5.54 -5.60 3.99
N THR A 47 -6.47 -6.46 4.40
CA THR A 47 -6.57 -7.85 3.91
C THR A 47 -6.73 -7.96 2.39
N GLY A 48 -7.27 -6.93 1.72
CA GLY A 48 -7.38 -6.89 0.25
C GLY A 48 -6.03 -6.94 -0.48
N ILE A 49 -4.95 -6.55 0.20
CA ILE A 49 -3.60 -6.57 -0.39
C ILE A 49 -3.13 -7.98 -0.75
N LYS A 50 -3.71 -9.03 -0.14
CA LYS A 50 -3.39 -10.42 -0.47
C LYS A 50 -3.72 -10.73 -1.94
N ALA A 51 -4.97 -10.50 -2.33
CA ALA A 51 -5.44 -10.75 -3.69
C ALA A 51 -4.75 -9.82 -4.70
N LEU A 52 -4.49 -8.57 -4.31
CA LEU A 52 -3.67 -7.65 -5.11
C LEU A 52 -2.27 -8.22 -5.35
N GLY A 53 -1.56 -8.61 -4.28
CA GLY A 53 -0.21 -9.16 -4.35
C GLY A 53 -0.08 -10.39 -5.25
N ASP A 54 -1.10 -11.25 -5.27
CA ASP A 54 -1.16 -12.43 -6.14
C ASP A 54 -1.31 -12.06 -7.62
N ALA A 55 -1.94 -10.92 -7.94
CA ALA A 55 -2.20 -10.45 -9.30
C ALA A 55 -1.12 -9.49 -9.85
N MET A 56 -0.13 -9.10 -9.04
CA MET A 56 0.86 -8.07 -9.37
C MET A 56 1.99 -8.58 -10.27
N ASP A 57 2.30 -7.83 -11.31
CA ASP A 57 3.57 -7.94 -12.08
C ASP A 57 4.75 -7.29 -11.35
N GLY A 58 5.98 -7.54 -11.82
CA GLY A 58 7.26 -7.20 -11.17
C GLY A 58 7.67 -5.72 -11.07
N ARG A 59 6.79 -4.77 -11.42
CA ARG A 59 7.12 -3.33 -11.40
C ARG A 59 7.37 -2.79 -9.98
N GLU A 60 8.09 -1.67 -9.89
CA GLU A 60 8.24 -0.92 -8.63
C GLU A 60 6.89 -0.56 -8.05
N THR A 61 6.75 -0.85 -6.75
CA THR A 61 5.50 -0.69 -6.02
C THR A 61 5.71 0.16 -4.79
N HIS A 62 4.97 1.24 -4.68
CA HIS A 62 4.88 2.03 -3.46
C HIS A 62 3.65 1.59 -2.67
N ILE A 63 3.79 1.40 -1.37
CA ILE A 63 2.70 1.13 -0.43
C ILE A 63 2.66 2.30 0.54
N LEU A 64 1.56 3.04 0.56
CA LEU A 64 1.34 4.14 1.49
C LEU A 64 0.33 3.70 2.55
N LEU A 65 0.82 3.53 3.78
CA LEU A 65 -0.03 3.27 4.93
C LEU A 65 -0.56 4.60 5.46
N SER A 66 -1.89 4.75 5.52
CA SER A 66 -2.52 5.97 6.03
C SER A 66 -2.25 6.16 7.53
N HIS A 67 -2.38 5.08 8.31
CA HIS A 67 -2.17 5.02 9.75
C HIS A 67 -1.95 3.56 10.21
N GLY A 68 -1.65 3.38 11.49
CA GLY A 68 -1.23 2.10 12.07
C GLY A 68 -2.33 1.20 12.63
N HIS A 69 -3.60 1.41 12.27
CA HIS A 69 -4.65 0.47 12.70
C HIS A 69 -4.51 -0.87 11.98
N ILE A 70 -4.82 -1.95 12.71
CA ILE A 70 -4.59 -3.33 12.25
C ILE A 70 -5.23 -3.62 10.89
N ASP A 71 -6.42 -3.11 10.62
CA ASP A 71 -7.15 -3.32 9.37
C ASP A 71 -6.54 -2.64 8.15
N HIS A 72 -5.57 -1.72 8.36
CA HIS A 72 -4.79 -1.04 7.32
C HIS A 72 -3.40 -1.63 7.12
N VAL A 73 -2.92 -2.50 8.02
CA VAL A 73 -1.53 -3.02 7.99
C VAL A 73 -1.44 -4.54 8.01
N VAL A 74 -2.47 -5.24 8.51
CA VAL A 74 -2.46 -6.70 8.72
C VAL A 74 -2.16 -7.49 7.45
N GLY A 75 -2.58 -6.99 6.29
CA GLY A 75 -2.37 -7.64 5.01
C GLY A 75 -0.90 -7.74 4.59
N LEU A 76 -0.02 -6.90 5.15
CA LEU A 76 1.43 -6.98 4.90
C LEU A 76 2.01 -8.35 5.28
N THR A 77 1.45 -9.01 6.30
CA THR A 77 1.85 -10.37 6.73
C THR A 77 1.57 -11.44 5.68
N GLN A 78 0.75 -11.13 4.67
CA GLN A 78 0.33 -12.03 3.60
C GLN A 78 0.63 -11.46 2.20
N PHE A 79 1.48 -10.43 2.11
CA PHE A 79 1.79 -9.78 0.84
C PHE A 79 2.84 -10.59 0.05
N ALA A 80 2.37 -11.39 -0.91
CA ALA A 80 3.21 -12.29 -1.71
C ALA A 80 4.47 -11.63 -2.33
N PRO A 81 4.44 -10.36 -2.80
CA PRO A 81 5.62 -9.68 -3.33
C PRO A 81 6.79 -9.52 -2.35
N PHE A 82 6.58 -9.56 -1.02
CA PHE A 82 7.68 -9.57 -0.06
C PHE A 82 8.54 -10.83 -0.14
N TRP A 83 7.97 -11.93 -0.62
CA TRP A 83 8.63 -13.25 -0.73
C TRP A 83 9.25 -13.50 -2.11
N GLN A 84 9.29 -12.48 -2.96
CA GLN A 84 9.81 -12.57 -4.31
C GLN A 84 11.14 -11.81 -4.40
N ALA A 85 12.22 -12.54 -4.68
CA ALA A 85 13.57 -12.01 -4.64
C ALA A 85 13.76 -10.75 -5.50
N GLY A 86 14.34 -9.71 -4.90
CA GLY A 86 14.72 -8.47 -5.60
C GLY A 86 13.56 -7.55 -5.99
N ARG A 87 12.31 -7.86 -5.61
CA ARG A 87 11.15 -7.01 -5.89
C ARG A 87 11.32 -5.59 -5.31
N PRO A 88 11.26 -4.53 -6.13
CA PRO A 88 11.42 -3.16 -5.66
C PRO A 88 10.13 -2.68 -4.98
N ILE A 89 10.17 -2.56 -3.64
CA ILE A 89 9.03 -2.13 -2.84
C ILE A 89 9.44 -0.95 -1.94
N VAL A 90 8.65 0.11 -1.95
CA VAL A 90 8.81 1.23 -1.02
C VAL A 90 7.61 1.28 -0.09
N LEU A 91 7.83 1.06 1.20
CA LEU A 91 6.82 1.10 2.24
C LEU A 91 6.86 2.46 2.95
N TRP A 92 5.86 3.29 2.69
CA TRP A 92 5.69 4.59 3.31
C TRP A 92 4.85 4.43 4.57
N VAL A 93 5.43 4.80 5.71
CA VAL A 93 4.78 4.69 7.02
C VAL A 93 4.71 6.07 7.69
N PRO A 94 3.63 6.38 8.41
CA PRO A 94 3.55 7.65 9.14
C PRO A 94 4.59 7.68 10.28
N GLU A 95 5.12 8.86 10.58
CA GLU A 95 5.99 9.05 11.74
C GLU A 95 5.27 8.77 13.07
N GLY A 96 6.03 8.39 14.09
CA GLY A 96 5.53 8.14 15.44
C GLY A 96 4.86 6.77 15.64
N PRO A 97 4.00 6.63 16.68
CA PRO A 97 3.38 5.36 17.04
C PRO A 97 2.64 4.64 15.89
N PRO A 98 1.94 5.35 14.97
CA PRO A 98 1.29 4.71 13.82
C PRO A 98 2.25 3.97 12.88
N GLY A 99 3.44 4.51 12.60
CA GLY A 99 4.44 3.82 11.78
C GLY A 99 5.11 2.67 12.51
N ALA A 100 5.30 2.81 13.82
CA ALA A 100 5.81 1.73 14.67
C ALA A 100 4.88 0.51 14.65
N ALA A 101 3.55 0.69 14.52
CA ALA A 101 2.60 -0.42 14.46
C ALA A 101 2.84 -1.35 13.25
N ALA A 102 3.11 -0.79 12.07
CA ALA A 102 3.42 -1.58 10.87
C ALA A 102 4.74 -2.34 11.01
N HIS A 103 5.75 -1.70 11.63
CA HIS A 103 7.02 -2.35 11.93
C HIS A 103 6.83 -3.50 12.94
N LEU A 104 6.22 -3.24 14.09
CA LEU A 104 5.96 -4.26 15.12
C LEU A 104 5.19 -5.47 14.59
N LEU A 105 4.23 -5.25 13.69
CA LEU A 105 3.46 -6.33 13.07
C LEU A 105 4.35 -7.27 12.24
N LEU A 106 5.41 -6.77 11.60
CA LEU A 106 6.29 -7.54 10.70
C LEU A 106 7.59 -7.99 11.38
N GLU A 107 7.60 -8.02 12.71
CA GLU A 107 8.75 -8.42 13.52
C GLU A 107 8.36 -9.54 14.50
N PRO A 108 9.32 -10.40 14.91
CA PRO A 108 9.09 -11.35 16.00
C PRO A 108 8.72 -10.61 17.31
N PRO A 109 7.79 -11.15 18.13
CA PRO A 109 7.10 -12.45 17.99
C PRO A 109 5.79 -12.40 17.18
N LEU A 110 5.37 -11.23 16.69
CA LEU A 110 4.07 -11.09 16.01
C LEU A 110 4.09 -11.68 14.60
N PHE A 111 5.24 -11.62 13.93
CA PHE A 111 5.47 -12.29 12.66
C PHE A 111 6.80 -13.05 12.70
N PRO A 112 6.87 -14.26 12.12
CA PRO A 112 8.01 -15.15 12.34
C PRO A 112 9.30 -14.73 11.61
N VAL A 113 9.24 -13.74 10.72
CA VAL A 113 10.36 -13.30 9.87
C VAL A 113 10.40 -11.78 9.84
N ALA A 114 11.51 -11.18 10.24
CA ALA A 114 11.63 -9.71 10.23
C ALA A 114 11.53 -9.17 8.80
N LEU A 115 11.10 -7.91 8.67
CA LEU A 115 11.00 -7.24 7.36
C LEU A 115 12.35 -7.24 6.61
N ALA A 116 13.46 -7.11 7.35
CA ALA A 116 14.82 -7.12 6.82
C ALA A 116 15.29 -8.50 6.31
N GLU A 117 14.62 -9.59 6.72
CA GLU A 117 14.93 -10.96 6.30
C GLU A 117 14.15 -11.40 5.06
N MET A 118 13.17 -10.59 4.63
CA MET A 118 12.38 -10.88 3.44
C MET A 118 13.21 -10.69 2.16
N PRO A 119 13.07 -11.56 1.14
CA PRO A 119 13.93 -11.55 -0.04
C PRO A 119 13.68 -10.38 -1.02
N ALA A 120 12.59 -9.63 -0.84
CA ALA A 120 12.33 -8.43 -1.64
C ALA A 120 13.27 -7.26 -1.29
N SER A 121 13.44 -6.34 -2.23
CA SER A 121 14.18 -5.09 -2.02
C SER A 121 13.25 -4.05 -1.38
N ILE A 122 13.10 -4.11 -0.06
CA ILE A 122 12.15 -3.28 0.70
C ILE A 122 12.85 -2.04 1.27
N ARG A 123 12.36 -0.85 0.90
CA ARG A 123 12.77 0.42 1.51
C ARG A 123 11.63 0.99 2.34
N VAL A 124 11.85 1.17 3.64
CA VAL A 124 10.89 1.85 4.52
C VAL A 124 11.19 3.34 4.55
N VAL A 125 10.17 4.18 4.34
CA VAL A 125 10.29 5.64 4.38
C VAL A 125 9.23 6.19 5.32
N GLN A 126 9.65 7.04 6.26
CA GLN A 126 8.73 7.71 7.17
C GLN A 126 8.22 9.03 6.57
N TYR A 127 6.99 9.42 6.91
CA TYR A 127 6.44 10.72 6.54
C TYR A 127 5.66 11.36 7.69
N ALA A 128 5.78 12.69 7.84
CA ALA A 128 5.04 13.45 8.84
C ALA A 128 3.53 13.50 8.51
N PRO A 129 2.64 13.08 9.43
CA PRO A 129 1.19 13.00 9.18
C PRO A 129 0.45 14.35 9.22
N ASP A 130 1.13 15.45 9.53
CA ASP A 130 0.58 16.74 9.98
C ASP A 130 -0.24 17.54 8.95
N ALA A 131 -0.48 17.01 7.76
CA ALA A 131 -1.39 17.64 6.82
C ALA A 131 -2.79 16.98 6.98
N PRO A 132 -3.90 17.74 6.96
CA PRO A 132 -5.27 17.21 7.17
C PRO A 132 -5.60 16.16 6.12
N CYS A 133 -6.51 15.20 6.36
CA CYS A 133 -6.87 14.01 5.53
C CYS A 133 -6.77 14.14 3.98
N LEU A 134 -6.92 15.35 3.43
CA LEU A 134 -6.44 15.75 2.10
C LEU A 134 -4.94 15.49 1.85
N SER A 135 -4.14 15.15 2.86
CA SER A 135 -2.70 15.00 2.86
C SER A 135 -2.24 13.62 2.47
N GLN A 136 -2.99 12.57 2.76
CA GLN A 136 -2.68 11.24 2.25
C GLN A 136 -2.98 11.21 0.76
N VAL A 137 -4.04 11.89 0.33
CA VAL A 137 -4.33 12.14 -1.09
C VAL A 137 -3.34 13.14 -1.68
N ALA A 138 -2.96 14.22 -1.00
CA ALA A 138 -2.00 15.21 -1.50
C ALA A 138 -0.56 14.68 -1.48
N PHE A 139 -0.21 13.79 -0.55
CA PHE A 139 1.05 13.06 -0.48
C PHE A 139 1.04 11.96 -1.52
N ALA A 140 -0.04 11.19 -1.69
CA ALA A 140 -0.19 10.31 -2.83
C ALA A 140 -0.08 11.10 -4.15
N CYS A 141 -0.68 12.29 -4.25
CA CYS A 141 -0.60 13.17 -5.41
C CYS A 141 0.77 13.85 -5.56
N ALA A 142 1.48 14.17 -4.47
CA ALA A 142 2.80 14.78 -4.47
C ALA A 142 3.87 13.73 -4.79
N LEU A 143 3.71 12.53 -4.23
CA LEU A 143 4.41 11.31 -4.61
C LEU A 143 4.13 11.00 -6.08
N PHE A 144 2.88 11.07 -6.54
CA PHE A 144 2.56 10.94 -7.96
C PHE A 144 3.13 12.10 -8.80
N ARG A 145 3.26 13.33 -8.30
CA ARG A 145 3.90 14.46 -9.01
C ARG A 145 5.43 14.36 -9.05
N SER A 146 6.06 13.73 -8.07
CA SER A 146 7.50 13.45 -8.08
C SER A 146 7.84 12.19 -8.90
N ILE A 147 6.90 11.24 -8.97
CA ILE A 147 7.01 9.98 -9.72
C ILE A 147 6.57 10.15 -11.20
N ILE A 148 5.59 11.02 -11.48
CA ILE A 148 5.10 11.41 -12.81
C ILE A 148 5.53 12.86 -13.05
N ARG A 149 6.55 13.07 -13.91
CA ARG A 149 6.72 14.38 -14.55
C ARG A 149 5.47 14.64 -15.38
N VAL A 150 4.54 15.44 -14.85
CA VAL A 150 3.56 16.11 -15.71
C VAL A 150 4.36 17.09 -16.55
N VAL A 151 4.74 16.67 -17.75
CA VAL A 151 5.23 17.61 -18.77
C VAL A 151 4.06 18.56 -19.01
N PRO A 152 4.20 19.87 -18.74
CA PRO A 152 3.16 20.82 -19.11
C PRO A 152 2.94 20.64 -20.60
N THR A 153 1.73 20.25 -21.01
CA THR A 153 1.36 20.39 -22.42
C THR A 153 1.41 21.89 -22.70
N GLY A 154 2.44 22.31 -23.41
CA GLY A 154 2.63 23.70 -23.79
C GLY A 154 1.38 24.22 -24.47
N SER A 155 0.92 25.38 -24.02
CA SER A 155 0.04 26.25 -24.78
C SER A 155 0.77 26.72 -26.03
N GLY A 156 0.44 26.12 -27.17
CA GLY A 156 0.57 26.74 -28.49
C GLY A 156 -0.73 27.41 -28.87
#